data_AF-A0AA35XJX7-F1
#
_entry.id   AF-A0AA35XJX7-F1
#
_cell.length_a   1.000
_cell.length_b   1.000
_cell.length_c   1.000
_cell.angle_alpha   90.00
_cell.angle_beta   90.00
_cell.angle_gamma   90.00
#
_symmetry.space_group_name_H-M   'P 1'
#
loop_
_entity.id
_entity.type
_entity.pdbx_description
1 polymer ?
#
loop_
_entity_poly.entity_id
_entity_poly.type
_entity_poly.pdbx_seq_one_letter_code
_entity_poly.pdbx_strand_id
1 'polypeptide(L)'
;GTVLHAACRPILECVISCVGAVDDRPAISLRCHGRLLMLLLRLNSPLTRADQHYHETGSSGETVSPSCIAYLDNGVTFVGSCLGDSQLCKLSSAADESGGYVEILETFTCLAPILDMSVVDVDQQGRDVVVTCSGFGRNGSLRLVRSGVGINEQASIDLAGVKGVWSLRCGTEMAESDNTLVLAFVGQTTVLSLKGEEVEETELEGIAADQQTHYCSNVIGNKILQITGQSVRLINEETLQLVSKWAPPSGKGISTGSCGGSHVVVVVGNELFCLDIQDSSLHQLRFTDNEFYFFSTQKLQHLKWECCCK
;
A
#
# COMPACT_ATOMS: atom_id res chain seq x y z
N GLY A 1 -54.18 -7.55 10.66
CA GLY A 1 -52.96 -8.05 11.32
C GLY A 1 -52.97 -9.55 11.23
N THR A 2 -52.08 -10.12 10.43
CA THR A 2 -52.01 -11.57 10.25
C THR A 2 -50.57 -11.97 10.48
N VAL A 3 -50.29 -12.52 11.66
CA VAL A 3 -48.99 -13.10 12.00
C VAL A 3 -48.93 -14.45 11.28
N LEU A 4 -48.09 -14.55 10.25
CA LEU A 4 -47.80 -15.83 9.59
C LEU A 4 -46.80 -16.60 10.44
N HIS A 5 -47.28 -17.62 11.15
CA HIS A 5 -46.41 -18.60 11.80
C HIS A 5 -45.72 -19.45 10.72
N ALA A 6 -44.41 -19.26 10.55
CA ALA A 6 -43.59 -20.12 9.71
C ALA A 6 -43.23 -21.41 10.48
N ALA A 7 -43.86 -22.53 10.13
CA ALA A 7 -43.43 -23.84 10.59
C ALA A 7 -42.25 -24.31 9.70
N CYS A 8 -41.03 -24.12 10.20
CA CYS A 8 -39.84 -24.77 9.68
C CYS A 8 -39.92 -26.26 10.05
N ARG A 9 -39.77 -27.19 9.09
CA ARG A 9 -39.36 -28.55 9.47
C ARG A 9 -37.97 -28.39 10.08
N PRO A 10 -37.72 -28.79 11.35
CA PRO A 10 -36.43 -28.59 11.95
C PRO A 10 -35.41 -29.36 11.11
N ILE A 11 -34.47 -28.63 10.49
CA ILE A 11 -33.17 -29.22 10.20
C ILE A 11 -32.64 -29.56 11.60
N LEU A 12 -32.75 -30.85 11.98
CA LEU A 12 -32.83 -31.33 13.35
C LEU A 12 -31.62 -31.00 14.25
N GLU A 13 -30.60 -30.29 13.75
CA GLU A 13 -29.37 -29.94 14.49
C GLU A 13 -28.81 -28.53 14.17
N CYS A 14 -29.61 -27.58 13.66
CA CYS A 14 -29.12 -26.23 13.32
C CYS A 14 -29.85 -25.12 14.11
N VAL A 15 -29.07 -24.22 14.74
CA VAL A 15 -29.59 -23.02 15.45
C VAL A 15 -29.40 -21.78 14.58
N ILE A 16 -30.49 -21.08 14.29
CA ILE A 16 -30.49 -19.80 13.57
C ILE A 16 -29.89 -18.72 14.49
N SER A 17 -28.77 -18.09 14.10
CA SER A 17 -28.10 -17.06 14.92
C SER A 17 -28.35 -15.62 14.50
N CYS A 18 -28.71 -15.36 13.24
CA CYS A 18 -28.98 -14.02 12.73
C CYS A 18 -29.95 -14.10 11.54
N VAL A 19 -30.57 -12.97 11.19
CA VAL A 19 -31.48 -12.83 10.02
C VAL A 19 -31.25 -11.45 9.41
N GLY A 20 -31.23 -11.35 8.07
CA GLY A 20 -31.12 -10.08 7.35
C GLY A 20 -31.95 -10.12 6.06
N ALA A 21 -32.69 -9.04 5.76
CA ALA A 21 -33.54 -8.93 4.57
C ALA A 21 -32.71 -8.58 3.32
N VAL A 22 -33.21 -8.96 2.14
CA VAL A 22 -32.59 -8.70 0.82
C VAL A 22 -33.68 -8.11 -0.09
N ASP A 23 -33.49 -6.89 -0.60
CA ASP A 23 -34.37 -6.21 -1.58
C ASP A 23 -35.88 -6.33 -1.32
N ASP A 24 -36.40 -5.63 -0.30
CA ASP A 24 -37.83 -5.62 0.14
C ASP A 24 -38.48 -7.00 0.31
N ARG A 25 -37.71 -8.08 0.20
CA ARG A 25 -38.11 -9.46 0.38
C ARG A 25 -37.43 -9.98 1.64
N PRO A 26 -38.16 -10.70 2.50
CA PRO A 26 -37.54 -11.38 3.62
C PRO A 26 -36.73 -12.57 3.07
N ALA A 27 -35.44 -12.35 2.79
CA ALA A 27 -34.48 -13.44 2.78
C ALA A 27 -34.09 -13.75 4.23
N ILE A 28 -33.86 -15.01 4.55
CA ILE A 28 -33.41 -15.43 5.88
C ILE A 28 -32.08 -16.17 5.68
N SER A 29 -31.00 -15.62 6.21
CA SER A 29 -29.70 -16.27 6.23
C SER A 29 -29.55 -17.09 7.52
N LEU A 30 -29.47 -18.43 7.43
CA LEU A 30 -29.45 -19.32 8.61
C LEU A 30 -28.01 -19.76 8.93
N ARG A 31 -27.69 -19.88 10.22
CA ARG A 31 -26.45 -20.54 10.68
C ARG A 31 -26.67 -22.05 10.79
N CYS A 32 -25.82 -22.83 10.12
CA CYS A 32 -25.58 -24.21 10.52
C CYS A 32 -24.09 -24.55 10.38
N HIS A 33 -23.38 -24.77 11.49
CA HIS A 33 -21.98 -25.23 11.51
C HIS A 33 -20.98 -24.44 10.64
N GLY A 34 -21.33 -23.22 10.23
CA GLY A 34 -20.51 -22.39 9.32
C GLY A 34 -20.93 -22.25 7.89
N ARG A 35 -22.03 -22.89 7.55
CA ARG A 35 -22.65 -22.73 6.26
C ARG A 35 -23.57 -21.54 6.34
N LEU A 36 -23.45 -20.66 5.35
CA LEU A 36 -24.43 -19.66 5.06
C LEU A 36 -25.56 -20.33 4.27
N LEU A 37 -26.72 -20.47 4.88
CA LEU A 37 -27.91 -20.96 4.19
C LEU A 37 -28.77 -19.76 3.80
N MET A 38 -29.10 -19.60 2.52
CA MET A 38 -30.01 -18.56 2.07
C MET A 38 -31.41 -19.14 1.88
N LEU A 39 -32.38 -18.62 2.62
CA LEU A 39 -33.77 -18.99 2.48
C LEU A 39 -34.51 -17.89 1.74
N LEU A 40 -34.95 -18.20 0.51
CA LEU A 40 -35.71 -17.31 -0.37
C LEU A 40 -37.21 -17.60 -0.21
N LEU A 41 -37.95 -16.65 0.35
CA LEU A 41 -39.41 -16.73 0.42
C LEU A 41 -40.04 -16.16 -0.86
N ARG A 42 -40.48 -17.04 -1.77
CA ARG A 42 -41.23 -16.63 -2.96
C ARG A 42 -42.72 -16.53 -2.62
N LEU A 43 -43.20 -15.30 -2.41
CA LEU A 43 -44.62 -15.03 -2.23
C LEU A 43 -45.32 -15.03 -3.60
N ASN A 44 -46.08 -16.08 -3.90
CA ASN A 44 -46.99 -16.08 -5.05
C ASN A 44 -48.30 -15.36 -4.67
N SER A 45 -48.72 -14.38 -5.46
CA SER A 45 -50.06 -13.78 -5.35
C SER A 45 -51.07 -14.44 -6.30
N PRO A 46 -52.36 -14.57 -5.91
CA PRO A 46 -52.96 -14.01 -4.71
C PRO A 46 -52.98 -14.99 -3.52
N LEU A 47 -52.31 -14.61 -2.42
CA LEU A 47 -52.53 -14.92 -0.98
C LEU A 47 -53.21 -16.23 -0.49
N THR A 48 -53.34 -17.31 -1.27
CA THR A 48 -53.94 -18.58 -0.80
C THR A 48 -52.92 -19.66 -0.48
N ARG A 49 -51.64 -19.49 -0.85
CA ARG A 49 -50.59 -20.45 -0.51
C ARG A 49 -49.23 -19.79 -0.61
N ALA A 50 -48.52 -19.66 0.51
CA ALA A 50 -47.07 -19.45 0.45
C ALA A 50 -46.48 -20.79 0.00
N ASP A 51 -46.25 -20.95 -1.31
CA ASP A 51 -45.48 -22.07 -1.81
C ASP A 51 -44.04 -21.91 -1.32
N GLN A 52 -43.71 -22.65 -0.28
CA GLN A 52 -42.37 -22.71 0.30
C GLN A 52 -41.49 -23.53 -0.64
N HIS A 53 -40.85 -22.87 -1.60
CA HIS A 53 -39.74 -23.47 -2.32
C HIS A 53 -38.48 -23.34 -1.48
N TYR A 54 -38.16 -24.41 -0.75
CA TYR A 54 -36.84 -24.58 -0.15
C TYR A 54 -35.86 -24.89 -1.27
N HIS A 55 -34.99 -23.93 -1.60
CA HIS A 55 -33.74 -24.27 -2.25
C HIS A 55 -32.74 -24.56 -1.14
N GLU A 56 -32.55 -25.84 -0.83
CA GLU A 56 -31.35 -26.30 -0.13
C GLU A 56 -30.20 -26.09 -1.12
N THR A 57 -29.57 -24.91 -1.09
CA THR A 57 -28.37 -24.68 -1.87
C THR A 57 -27.30 -25.63 -1.32
N GLY A 58 -27.05 -26.72 -2.08
CA GLY A 58 -26.05 -27.72 -1.74
C GLY A 58 -24.72 -27.05 -1.41
N SER A 59 -24.12 -27.47 -0.29
CA SER A 59 -22.80 -27.03 0.23
C SER A 59 -22.29 -25.68 -0.29
N SER A 60 -23.11 -24.64 -0.14
CA SER A 60 -22.80 -23.31 -0.65
C SER A 60 -21.68 -22.70 0.20
N GLY A 61 -20.68 -22.11 -0.45
CA GLY A 61 -19.42 -21.59 0.11
C GLY A 61 -19.42 -21.29 1.61
N GLU A 62 -18.45 -21.87 2.32
CA GLU A 62 -18.31 -21.67 3.76
C GLU A 62 -17.87 -20.23 4.08
N THR A 63 -18.62 -19.54 4.93
CA THR A 63 -18.27 -18.20 5.43
C THR A 63 -17.95 -18.24 6.92
N VAL A 64 -17.48 -17.14 7.47
CA VAL A 64 -17.33 -16.98 8.93
C VAL A 64 -18.68 -17.21 9.62
N SER A 65 -18.68 -17.69 10.87
CA SER A 65 -19.93 -17.85 11.64
C SER A 65 -20.53 -16.47 11.92
N PRO A 66 -21.71 -16.13 11.37
CA PRO A 66 -22.23 -14.78 11.44
C PRO A 66 -22.92 -14.50 12.79
N SER A 67 -22.62 -13.32 13.34
CA SER A 67 -23.39 -12.69 14.43
C SER A 67 -24.40 -11.67 13.90
N CYS A 68 -24.12 -11.04 12.75
CA CYS A 68 -25.04 -10.16 12.05
C CYS A 68 -24.84 -10.24 10.54
N ILE A 69 -25.87 -9.90 9.78
CA ILE A 69 -25.84 -9.88 8.32
C ILE A 69 -26.56 -8.63 7.84
N ALA A 70 -25.97 -7.92 6.89
CA ALA A 70 -26.56 -6.76 6.24
C ALA A 70 -26.37 -6.86 4.72
N TYR A 71 -27.46 -7.00 3.98
CA TYR A 71 -27.44 -6.86 2.53
C TYR A 71 -27.23 -5.39 2.17
N LEU A 72 -26.33 -5.12 1.23
CA LEU A 72 -25.97 -3.77 0.85
C LEU A 72 -26.69 -3.36 -0.44
N ASP A 73 -26.38 -4.04 -1.55
CA ASP A 73 -27.06 -3.98 -2.86
C ASP A 73 -26.30 -4.89 -3.84
N ASN A 74 -26.82 -5.13 -5.05
CA ASN A 74 -26.12 -5.78 -6.17
C ASN A 74 -25.51 -7.16 -5.82
N GLY A 75 -26.22 -7.94 -5.00
CA GLY A 75 -25.73 -9.24 -4.53
C GLY A 75 -24.65 -9.15 -3.46
N VAL A 76 -24.26 -7.96 -2.98
CA VAL A 76 -23.23 -7.78 -1.96
C VAL A 76 -23.84 -7.77 -0.57
N THR A 77 -23.27 -8.57 0.33
CA THR A 77 -23.72 -8.76 1.70
C THR A 77 -22.56 -8.68 2.67
N PHE A 78 -22.69 -7.85 3.70
CA PHE A 78 -21.78 -7.86 4.83
C PHE A 78 -22.18 -8.95 5.83
N VAL A 79 -21.20 -9.76 6.22
CA VAL A 79 -21.31 -10.88 7.16
C VAL A 79 -20.43 -10.55 8.36
N GLY A 80 -21.03 -9.98 9.40
CA GLY A 80 -20.32 -9.63 10.62
C GLY A 80 -20.18 -10.83 11.55
N SER A 81 -18.98 -11.05 12.10
CA SER A 81 -18.71 -12.09 13.09
C SER A 81 -18.06 -11.53 14.35
N CYS A 82 -18.51 -12.01 15.51
CA CYS A 82 -17.86 -11.79 16.80
C CYS A 82 -16.88 -12.91 17.20
N LEU A 83 -16.75 -13.95 16.38
CA LEU A 83 -15.95 -15.16 16.68
C LEU A 83 -14.82 -15.37 15.65
N GLY A 84 -14.61 -14.43 14.75
CA GLY A 84 -13.64 -14.48 13.66
C GLY A 84 -13.72 -13.22 12.80
N ASP A 85 -13.01 -13.22 11.69
CA ASP A 85 -12.95 -12.07 10.79
C ASP A 85 -14.30 -11.85 10.10
N SER A 86 -14.76 -10.60 10.07
CA SER A 86 -15.99 -10.24 9.35
C SER A 86 -15.70 -10.23 7.85
N GLN A 87 -16.71 -10.46 7.01
CA GLN A 87 -16.51 -10.67 5.58
C GLN A 87 -17.48 -9.80 4.77
N LEU A 88 -17.01 -9.27 3.64
CA LEU A 88 -17.86 -8.76 2.58
C LEU A 88 -17.96 -9.85 1.52
N CYS A 89 -19.18 -10.28 1.23
CA CYS A 89 -19.43 -11.40 0.33
C CYS A 89 -20.29 -10.95 -0.85
N LYS A 90 -20.02 -11.51 -2.02
CA LYS A 90 -20.89 -11.42 -3.19
C LYS A 90 -21.65 -12.72 -3.36
N LEU A 91 -22.94 -12.59 -3.53
CA LEU A 91 -23.89 -13.68 -3.72
C LEU A 91 -24.19 -13.78 -5.21
N SER A 92 -23.80 -14.92 -5.80
CA SER A 92 -24.02 -15.19 -7.22
C SER A 92 -25.29 -16.01 -7.42
N SER A 93 -26.00 -15.74 -8.52
CA SER A 93 -27.18 -16.51 -8.92
C SER A 93 -26.83 -17.84 -9.58
N ALA A 94 -25.63 -17.94 -10.15
CA ALA A 94 -25.04 -19.16 -10.67
C ALA A 94 -23.96 -19.68 -9.72
N ALA A 95 -23.83 -21.00 -9.62
CA ALA A 95 -22.75 -21.62 -8.87
C ALA A 95 -21.41 -21.42 -9.61
N ASP A 96 -20.34 -21.25 -8.83
CA ASP A 96 -18.96 -21.31 -9.32
C ASP A 96 -18.55 -22.75 -9.69
N GLU A 97 -17.32 -22.92 -10.17
CA GLU A 97 -16.76 -24.23 -10.56
C GLU A 97 -16.72 -25.24 -9.40
N SER A 98 -16.73 -24.76 -8.15
CA SER A 98 -16.75 -25.58 -6.93
C SER A 98 -18.17 -25.88 -6.43
N GLY A 99 -19.21 -25.37 -7.10
CA GLY A 99 -20.61 -25.48 -6.67
C GLY A 99 -21.02 -24.44 -5.62
N GLY A 100 -20.15 -23.47 -5.32
CA GLY A 100 -20.38 -22.39 -4.37
C GLY A 100 -21.16 -21.22 -4.98
N TYR A 101 -21.98 -20.55 -4.17
CA TYR A 101 -22.72 -19.35 -4.59
C TYR A 101 -22.22 -18.07 -3.90
N VAL A 102 -21.15 -18.18 -3.12
CA VAL A 102 -20.63 -17.12 -2.26
C VAL A 102 -19.17 -16.88 -2.58
N GLU A 103 -18.87 -15.67 -3.02
CA GLU A 103 -17.52 -15.17 -3.25
C GLU A 103 -17.15 -14.20 -2.12
N ILE A 104 -16.00 -14.38 -1.48
CA ILE A 104 -15.50 -13.44 -0.46
C ILE A 104 -14.77 -12.32 -1.19
N LEU A 105 -15.32 -11.11 -1.15
CA LEU A 105 -14.71 -9.91 -1.74
C LEU A 105 -13.64 -9.32 -0.83
N GLU A 106 -13.93 -9.27 0.48
CA GLU A 106 -13.05 -8.66 1.46
C GLU A 106 -13.21 -9.33 2.83
N THR A 107 -12.14 -9.32 3.62
CA THR A 107 -12.13 -9.85 4.98
C THR A 107 -11.58 -8.79 5.94
N PHE A 108 -12.35 -8.49 6.98
CA PHE A 108 -12.02 -7.51 8.01
C PHE A 108 -11.53 -8.24 9.27
N THR A 109 -10.25 -8.05 9.58
CA THR A 109 -9.61 -8.72 10.71
C THR A 109 -10.29 -8.39 12.03
N CYS A 110 -10.59 -9.40 12.84
CA CYS A 110 -11.14 -9.28 14.17
C CYS A 110 -10.30 -10.10 15.15
N LEU A 111 -9.77 -9.44 16.19
CA LEU A 111 -9.00 -10.13 17.23
C LEU A 111 -9.89 -10.89 18.24
N ALA A 112 -11.19 -10.65 18.22
CA ALA A 112 -12.10 -11.17 19.22
C ALA A 112 -12.59 -12.61 18.91
N PRO A 113 -12.91 -13.38 19.96
CA PRO A 113 -12.48 -13.18 21.35
C PRO A 113 -10.98 -13.45 21.48
N ILE A 114 -10.26 -12.63 22.27
CA ILE A 114 -8.91 -12.95 22.71
C ILE A 114 -9.04 -13.87 23.92
N LEU A 115 -8.65 -15.13 23.76
CA LEU A 115 -8.73 -16.15 24.81
C LEU A 115 -7.52 -16.11 25.73
N ASP A 116 -6.35 -15.84 25.16
CA ASP A 116 -5.07 -15.70 25.86
C ASP A 116 -4.13 -14.82 25.03
N MET A 117 -3.13 -14.23 25.67
CA MET A 117 -2.09 -13.47 24.99
C MET A 117 -0.74 -13.55 25.70
N SER A 118 0.33 -13.49 24.92
CA SER A 118 1.69 -13.41 25.43
C SER A 118 2.44 -12.29 24.72
N VAL A 119 3.29 -11.59 25.46
CA VAL A 119 4.22 -10.60 24.91
C VAL A 119 5.53 -11.29 24.63
N VAL A 120 6.00 -11.22 23.39
CA VAL A 120 7.19 -11.92 22.92
C VAL A 120 8.04 -10.97 22.08
N ASP A 121 9.34 -10.95 22.33
CA ASP A 121 10.31 -10.34 21.43
C ASP A 121 10.73 -11.38 20.38
N VAL A 122 9.96 -11.46 19.28
CA VAL A 122 10.13 -12.49 18.24
C VAL A 122 11.51 -12.39 17.58
N ASP A 123 12.00 -11.16 17.37
CA ASP A 123 13.23 -10.91 16.63
C ASP A 123 14.45 -10.67 17.54
N GLN A 124 14.28 -10.71 18.87
CA GLN A 124 15.30 -10.29 19.86
C GLN A 124 15.83 -8.87 19.62
N GLN A 125 14.99 -8.02 19.02
CA GLN A 125 15.33 -6.64 18.66
C GLN A 125 14.81 -5.62 19.68
N GLY A 126 14.28 -6.08 20.82
CA GLY A 126 13.62 -5.24 21.81
C GLY A 126 12.27 -4.70 21.31
N ARG A 127 11.65 -5.37 20.33
CA ARG A 127 10.33 -5.01 19.80
C ARG A 127 9.31 -6.01 20.28
N ASP A 128 8.65 -5.65 21.37
CA ASP A 128 7.58 -6.47 21.95
C ASP A 128 6.41 -6.61 20.96
N VAL A 129 6.12 -7.86 20.60
CA VAL A 129 4.95 -8.25 19.81
C VAL A 129 3.97 -8.96 20.74
N VAL A 130 2.70 -8.59 20.67
CA VAL A 130 1.64 -9.31 21.38
C VAL A 130 1.13 -10.43 20.48
N VAL A 131 1.30 -11.67 20.92
CA VAL A 131 0.72 -12.86 20.28
C VAL A 131 -0.57 -13.20 20.98
N THR A 132 -1.70 -13.24 20.26
CA THR A 132 -3.02 -13.56 20.82
C THR A 132 -3.56 -14.87 20.28
N CYS A 133 -4.19 -15.67 21.15
CA CYS A 133 -5.09 -16.75 20.78
C CYS A 133 -6.48 -16.14 20.53
N SER A 134 -6.85 -15.97 19.26
CA SER A 134 -8.06 -15.24 18.84
C SER A 134 -9.07 -16.14 18.13
N GLY A 135 -10.35 -15.78 18.21
CA GLY A 135 -11.42 -16.50 17.52
C GLY A 135 -11.89 -17.75 18.27
N PHE A 136 -12.85 -18.48 17.69
CA PHE A 136 -13.42 -19.68 18.30
C PHE A 136 -13.75 -20.77 17.27
N GLY A 137 -13.58 -22.04 17.66
CA GLY A 137 -13.87 -23.19 16.80
C GLY A 137 -13.02 -23.16 15.52
N ARG A 138 -13.66 -23.32 14.35
CA ARG A 138 -12.97 -23.29 13.06
C ARG A 138 -12.35 -21.93 12.69
N ASN A 139 -12.72 -20.85 13.39
CA ASN A 139 -12.17 -19.52 13.16
C ASN A 139 -11.04 -19.19 14.16
N GLY A 140 -10.59 -20.17 14.95
CA GLY A 140 -9.46 -20.01 15.86
C GLY A 140 -8.18 -19.69 15.08
N SER A 141 -7.44 -18.67 15.53
CA SER A 141 -6.23 -18.17 14.89
C SER A 141 -5.26 -17.62 15.94
N LEU A 142 -3.96 -17.65 15.62
CA LEU A 142 -2.96 -16.85 16.33
C LEU A 142 -2.78 -15.53 15.59
N ARG A 143 -2.80 -14.40 16.32
CA ARG A 143 -2.60 -13.07 15.73
C ARG A 143 -1.40 -12.39 16.36
N LEU A 144 -0.59 -11.75 15.53
CA LEU A 144 0.55 -10.95 15.96
C LEU A 144 0.19 -9.47 15.86
N VAL A 145 0.16 -8.80 17.01
CA VAL A 145 -0.10 -7.36 17.11
C VAL A 145 1.21 -6.67 17.44
N ARG A 146 1.71 -5.89 16.47
CA ARG A 146 2.91 -5.07 16.61
C ARG A 146 2.57 -3.60 16.42
N SER A 147 3.27 -2.73 17.15
CA SER A 147 3.19 -1.29 16.89
C SER A 147 4.02 -0.95 15.65
N GLY A 148 3.39 -0.28 14.67
CA GLY A 148 4.05 0.18 13.45
C GLY A 148 3.46 -0.40 12.17
N VAL A 149 3.99 0.05 11.04
CA VAL A 149 3.60 -0.43 9.71
C VAL A 149 4.47 -1.64 9.36
N GLY A 150 3.82 -2.70 8.90
CA GLY A 150 4.54 -3.85 8.37
C GLY A 150 5.14 -3.53 7.01
N ILE A 151 6.45 -3.75 6.87
CA ILE A 151 7.11 -3.76 5.56
C ILE A 151 7.09 -5.21 5.09
N ASN A 152 6.54 -5.45 3.90
CA ASN A 152 6.62 -6.75 3.24
C ASN A 152 7.81 -6.72 2.29
N GLU A 153 8.97 -7.18 2.75
CA GLU A 153 10.19 -7.21 1.95
C GLU A 153 9.99 -8.09 0.71
N GLN A 154 9.99 -7.46 -0.48
CA GLN A 154 9.87 -8.17 -1.77
C GLN A 154 11.24 -8.56 -2.33
N ALA A 155 12.27 -7.76 -2.04
CA ALA A 155 13.62 -7.95 -2.54
C ALA A 155 14.63 -7.40 -1.53
N SER A 156 15.81 -8.04 -1.50
CA SER A 156 16.95 -7.65 -0.66
C SER A 156 18.22 -7.66 -1.50
N ILE A 157 19.04 -6.62 -1.36
CA ILE A 157 20.33 -6.52 -2.04
C ILE A 157 21.37 -6.10 -1.00
N ASP A 158 22.40 -6.92 -0.83
CA ASP A 158 23.44 -6.72 0.18
C ASP A 158 24.48 -5.66 -0.27
N LEU A 159 24.12 -4.39 -0.14
CA LEU A 159 25.01 -3.25 -0.44
C LEU A 159 25.42 -2.52 0.84
N ALA A 160 26.69 -2.66 1.22
CA ALA A 160 27.24 -1.98 2.37
C ALA A 160 27.62 -0.53 2.06
N GLY A 161 27.35 0.38 2.99
CA GLY A 161 27.88 1.76 2.93
C GLY A 161 27.08 2.74 2.08
N VAL A 162 25.84 2.40 1.69
CA VAL A 162 24.92 3.32 1.00
C VAL A 162 24.68 4.57 1.86
N LYS A 163 24.86 5.75 1.25
CA LYS A 163 24.69 7.09 1.85
C LYS A 163 23.44 7.80 1.37
N GLY A 164 22.85 7.35 0.27
CA GLY A 164 21.63 7.90 -0.29
C GLY A 164 21.07 7.02 -1.39
N VAL A 165 19.75 7.04 -1.55
CA VAL A 165 19.00 6.30 -2.55
C VAL A 165 17.98 7.26 -3.15
N TRP A 166 17.87 7.27 -4.47
CA TRP A 166 16.86 8.03 -5.20
C TRP A 166 16.29 7.16 -6.30
N SER A 167 14.96 7.16 -6.43
CA SER A 167 14.31 6.56 -7.58
C SER A 167 14.29 7.57 -8.73
N LEU A 168 14.47 7.04 -9.93
CA LEU A 168 14.40 7.78 -11.17
C LEU A 168 13.54 7.01 -12.16
N ARG A 169 12.92 7.79 -13.02
CA ARG A 169 12.44 7.33 -14.31
C ARG A 169 13.48 7.68 -15.37
N CYS A 170 13.92 6.68 -16.13
CA CYS A 170 14.87 6.84 -17.23
C CYS A 170 14.30 6.19 -18.50
N GLY A 171 14.60 6.76 -19.67
CA GLY A 171 14.04 6.30 -20.94
C GLY A 171 12.75 7.03 -21.31
N THR A 172 12.04 6.52 -22.31
CA THR A 172 10.93 7.24 -22.98
C THR A 172 9.79 7.62 -22.04
N GLU A 173 9.11 8.72 -22.38
CA GLU A 173 8.01 9.37 -21.62
C GLU A 173 6.84 8.45 -21.20
N MET A 174 6.79 7.22 -21.69
CA MET A 174 5.69 6.26 -21.45
C MET A 174 5.92 5.35 -20.24
N ALA A 175 7.05 5.45 -19.53
CA ALA A 175 7.22 4.72 -18.28
C ALA A 175 6.28 5.31 -17.20
N GLU A 176 5.24 4.56 -16.84
CA GLU A 176 4.28 4.93 -15.79
C GLU A 176 4.89 4.78 -14.38
N SER A 177 6.00 4.05 -14.25
CA SER A 177 6.68 3.77 -12.98
C SER A 177 8.16 4.09 -13.03
N ASP A 178 8.74 4.33 -11.85
CA ASP A 178 10.19 4.41 -11.66
C ASP A 178 10.84 3.09 -12.09
N ASN A 179 11.98 3.17 -12.77
CA ASN A 179 12.67 2.01 -13.35
C ASN A 179 14.17 2.02 -13.10
N THR A 180 14.65 2.98 -12.30
CA THR A 180 16.07 3.18 -12.03
C THR A 180 16.26 3.60 -10.58
N LEU A 181 17.27 3.06 -9.90
CA LEU A 181 17.70 3.48 -8.57
C LEU A 181 19.11 4.04 -8.64
N VAL A 182 19.32 5.23 -8.12
CA VAL A 182 20.64 5.83 -7.95
C VAL A 182 21.08 5.67 -6.51
N LEU A 183 22.25 5.06 -6.30
CA LEU A 183 22.83 4.76 -5.00
C LEU A 183 24.10 5.58 -4.81
N ALA A 184 24.16 6.40 -3.76
CA ALA A 184 25.38 7.10 -3.37
C ALA A 184 26.19 6.27 -2.39
N PHE A 185 27.50 6.17 -2.62
CA PHE A 185 28.48 5.66 -1.67
C PHE A 185 29.52 6.75 -1.38
N VAL A 186 30.48 6.47 -0.49
CA VAL A 186 31.57 7.41 -0.23
C VAL A 186 32.44 7.53 -1.49
N GLY A 187 32.44 8.71 -2.11
CA GLY A 187 33.25 9.02 -3.28
C GLY A 187 32.77 8.44 -4.61
N GLN A 188 31.63 7.73 -4.66
CA GLN A 188 31.11 7.15 -5.91
C GLN A 188 29.58 7.09 -5.93
N THR A 189 29.01 6.91 -7.12
CA THR A 189 27.58 6.71 -7.36
C THR A 189 27.40 5.53 -8.29
N THR A 190 26.51 4.61 -7.92
CA THR A 190 26.11 3.45 -8.72
C THR A 190 24.66 3.61 -9.16
N VAL A 191 24.33 3.14 -10.36
CA VAL A 191 22.96 3.14 -10.87
C VAL A 191 22.50 1.71 -11.09
N LEU A 192 21.31 1.38 -10.61
CA LEU A 192 20.66 0.09 -10.82
C LEU A 192 19.43 0.29 -11.72
N SER A 193 19.31 -0.49 -12.78
CA SER A 193 18.10 -0.58 -13.61
C SER A 193 17.17 -1.66 -13.06
N LEU A 194 15.88 -1.34 -13.01
CA LEU A 194 14.81 -2.25 -12.59
C LEU A 194 14.01 -2.68 -13.84
N LYS A 195 14.05 -3.97 -14.16
CA LYS A 195 13.30 -4.56 -15.29
C LYS A 195 12.39 -5.66 -14.76
N GLY A 196 11.16 -5.30 -14.41
CA GLY A 196 10.26 -6.21 -13.72
C GLY A 196 10.80 -6.56 -12.34
N GLU A 197 11.13 -7.83 -12.11
CA GLU A 197 11.73 -8.32 -10.85
C GLU A 197 13.27 -8.37 -10.91
N GLU A 198 13.88 -8.13 -12.07
CA GLU A 198 15.33 -8.17 -12.24
C GLU A 198 15.97 -6.80 -11.94
N VAL A 199 17.12 -6.84 -11.27
CA VAL A 199 17.91 -5.67 -10.91
C VAL A 199 19.32 -5.83 -11.49
N GLU A 200 19.74 -4.88 -12.32
CA GLU A 200 21.05 -4.91 -12.97
C GLU A 200 21.78 -3.59 -12.74
N GLU A 201 23.09 -3.63 -12.52
CA GLU A 201 23.92 -2.41 -12.51
C GLU A 201 24.06 -1.86 -13.93
N THR A 202 23.85 -0.55 -14.08
CA THR A 202 23.95 0.15 -15.36
C THR A 202 24.69 1.47 -15.20
N GLU A 203 25.10 2.06 -16.31
CA GLU A 203 25.74 3.37 -16.35
C GLU A 203 24.84 4.36 -17.07
N LEU A 204 24.72 5.56 -16.50
CA LEU A 204 24.07 6.70 -17.14
C LEU A 204 25.16 7.72 -17.50
N GLU A 205 25.44 7.92 -18.78
CA GLU A 205 26.60 8.73 -19.24
C GLU A 205 26.60 10.16 -18.67
N GLY A 206 25.43 10.77 -18.46
CA GLY A 206 25.31 12.10 -17.85
C GLY A 206 25.65 12.16 -16.36
N ILE A 207 25.56 11.04 -15.64
CA ILE A 207 25.82 10.94 -14.20
C ILE A 207 27.32 10.89 -13.93
N ALA A 208 27.77 11.67 -12.95
CA ALA A 208 29.12 11.54 -12.40
C ALA A 208 29.16 10.34 -11.43
N ALA A 209 29.54 9.17 -11.95
CA ALA A 209 29.68 7.94 -11.16
C ALA A 209 30.90 7.96 -10.23
N ASP A 210 31.92 8.75 -10.57
CA ASP A 210 33.17 8.92 -9.81
C ASP A 210 33.04 9.90 -8.62
N GLN A 211 31.83 10.38 -8.34
CA GLN A 211 31.55 11.33 -7.27
C GLN A 211 30.39 10.83 -6.41
N GLN A 212 30.40 11.19 -5.12
CA GLN A 212 29.25 10.94 -4.26
C GLN A 212 28.09 11.87 -4.63
N THR A 213 26.93 11.28 -4.92
CA THR A 213 25.69 12.02 -5.12
C THR A 213 25.11 12.48 -3.77
N HIS A 214 24.72 13.75 -3.69
CA HIS A 214 24.05 14.36 -2.53
C HIS A 214 22.55 14.47 -2.71
N TYR A 215 22.09 14.61 -3.96
CA TYR A 215 20.68 14.65 -4.33
C TYR A 215 20.53 14.24 -5.79
N CYS A 216 19.48 13.48 -6.11
CA CYS A 216 19.12 13.14 -7.48
C CYS A 216 17.59 13.07 -7.63
N SER A 217 17.03 13.53 -8.74
CA SER A 217 15.61 13.37 -9.05
C SER A 217 15.31 13.64 -10.52
N ASN A 218 14.19 13.13 -11.02
CA ASN A 218 13.55 13.71 -12.20
C ASN A 218 13.10 15.16 -11.90
N VAL A 219 13.21 16.03 -12.89
CA VAL A 219 12.84 17.45 -12.82
C VAL A 219 12.13 17.87 -14.11
N ILE A 220 11.62 19.10 -14.13
CA ILE A 220 10.83 19.63 -15.25
C ILE A 220 11.56 19.51 -16.59
N GLY A 221 10.78 19.23 -17.65
CA GLY A 221 11.26 19.19 -19.03
C GLY A 221 11.97 17.88 -19.42
N ASN A 222 11.58 16.74 -18.83
CA ASN A 222 12.18 15.42 -19.05
C ASN A 222 13.68 15.45 -18.85
N LYS A 223 14.06 15.90 -17.65
CA LYS A 223 15.44 16.02 -17.22
C LYS A 223 15.62 15.29 -15.90
N ILE A 224 16.85 14.85 -15.69
CA ILE A 224 17.32 14.31 -14.43
C ILE A 224 18.33 15.30 -13.86
N LEU A 225 18.19 15.62 -12.58
CA LEU A 225 19.13 16.45 -11.85
C LEU A 225 20.02 15.55 -10.99
N GLN A 226 21.33 15.77 -11.02
CA GLN A 226 22.29 15.18 -10.09
C GLN A 226 23.08 16.29 -9.41
N ILE A 227 23.11 16.30 -8.07
CA ILE A 227 23.95 17.19 -7.28
C ILE A 227 25.05 16.34 -6.64
N THR A 228 26.30 16.71 -6.91
CA THR A 228 27.50 16.08 -6.33
C THR A 228 28.33 17.11 -5.57
N GLY A 229 29.40 16.68 -4.93
CA GLY A 229 30.35 17.59 -4.29
C GLY A 229 31.02 18.60 -5.25
N GLN A 230 31.04 18.33 -6.57
CA GLN A 230 31.73 19.19 -7.54
C GLN A 230 30.79 20.08 -8.36
N SER A 231 29.59 19.60 -8.66
CA SER A 231 28.69 20.29 -9.59
C SER A 231 27.24 19.84 -9.47
N VAL A 232 26.34 20.71 -9.93
CA VAL A 232 24.96 20.39 -10.29
C VAL A 232 24.94 20.05 -11.78
N ARG A 233 24.37 18.90 -12.13
CA ARG A 233 24.27 18.37 -13.49
C ARG A 233 22.81 18.19 -13.87
N LEU A 234 22.45 18.65 -15.05
CA LEU A 234 21.17 18.44 -15.68
C LEU A 234 21.36 17.49 -16.88
N ILE A 235 20.64 16.39 -16.88
CA ILE A 235 20.79 15.25 -17.79
C ILE A 235 19.47 15.07 -18.53
N ASN A 236 19.51 14.68 -19.80
CA ASN A 236 18.31 14.35 -20.56
C ASN A 236 17.75 12.98 -20.13
N GLU A 237 16.46 12.89 -19.82
CA GLU A 237 15.84 11.64 -19.36
C GLU A 237 15.80 10.55 -20.44
N GLU A 238 15.71 10.94 -21.72
CA GLU A 238 15.64 10.01 -22.86
C GLU A 238 17.01 9.62 -23.38
N THR A 239 17.87 10.61 -23.65
CA THR A 239 19.20 10.35 -24.22
C THR A 239 20.24 9.99 -23.17
N LEU A 240 19.94 10.24 -21.90
CA LEU A 240 20.82 10.02 -20.74
C LEU A 240 22.13 10.82 -20.80
N GLN A 241 22.20 11.81 -21.68
CA GLN A 241 23.35 12.68 -21.89
C GLN A 241 23.29 13.92 -21.00
N LEU A 242 24.46 14.41 -20.60
CA LEU A 242 24.59 15.69 -19.91
C LEU A 242 24.14 16.84 -20.83
N VAL A 243 23.22 17.67 -20.34
CA VAL A 243 22.71 18.84 -21.06
C VAL A 243 23.28 20.13 -20.51
N SER A 244 23.33 20.27 -19.19
CA SER A 244 23.84 21.47 -18.54
C SER A 244 24.58 21.12 -17.25
N LYS A 245 25.58 21.92 -16.91
CA LYS A 245 26.38 21.75 -15.71
C LYS A 245 26.64 23.12 -15.08
N TRP A 246 26.41 23.20 -13.78
CA TRP A 246 26.80 24.34 -12.97
C TRP A 246 27.82 23.89 -11.91
N ALA A 247 28.87 24.68 -11.72
CA ALA A 247 29.87 24.47 -10.68
C ALA A 247 30.06 25.78 -9.88
N PRO A 248 30.36 25.69 -8.57
CA PRO A 248 30.56 26.88 -7.75
C PRO A 248 31.69 27.78 -8.28
N PRO A 249 31.47 29.10 -8.43
CA PRO A 249 32.50 30.03 -8.92
C PRO A 249 33.77 30.06 -8.05
N SER A 250 33.64 29.75 -6.75
CA SER A 250 34.75 29.71 -5.80
C SER A 250 35.63 28.46 -5.92
N GLY A 251 35.22 27.45 -6.70
CA GLY A 251 35.90 26.16 -6.80
C GLY A 251 35.80 25.29 -5.53
N LYS A 252 35.15 25.77 -4.47
CA LYS A 252 34.85 24.99 -3.27
C LYS A 252 33.79 23.93 -3.58
N GLY A 253 33.84 22.82 -2.86
CA GLY A 253 32.86 21.75 -3.01
C GLY A 253 31.47 22.13 -2.50
N ILE A 254 30.45 21.61 -3.17
CA ILE A 254 29.06 21.64 -2.72
C ILE A 254 28.93 20.67 -1.54
N SER A 255 28.42 21.13 -0.40
CA SER A 255 28.24 20.29 0.79
C SER A 255 26.90 19.57 0.81
N THR A 256 25.85 20.20 0.25
CA THR A 256 24.52 19.63 0.13
C THR A 256 23.70 20.43 -0.88
N GLY A 257 22.62 19.84 -1.37
CA GLY A 257 21.63 20.53 -2.19
C GLY A 257 20.28 19.86 -2.16
N SER A 258 19.28 20.56 -2.68
CA SER A 258 17.91 20.08 -2.86
C SER A 258 17.28 20.75 -4.08
N CYS A 259 16.28 20.10 -4.66
CA CYS A 259 15.49 20.65 -5.75
C CYS A 259 14.00 20.65 -5.38
N GLY A 260 13.27 21.64 -5.86
CA GLY A 260 11.81 21.70 -5.80
C GLY A 260 11.27 22.37 -7.06
N GLY A 261 10.56 21.61 -7.90
CA GLY A 261 10.09 22.10 -9.19
C GLY A 261 11.25 22.43 -10.13
N SER A 262 11.35 23.69 -10.57
CA SER A 262 12.45 24.19 -11.40
C SER A 262 13.61 24.77 -10.60
N HIS A 263 13.48 24.92 -9.28
CA HIS A 263 14.47 25.61 -8.45
C HIS A 263 15.39 24.62 -7.73
N VAL A 264 16.68 24.86 -7.84
CA VAL A 264 17.74 24.09 -7.18
C VAL A 264 18.45 24.98 -6.19
N VAL A 265 18.60 24.51 -4.96
CA VAL A 265 19.35 25.22 -3.91
C VAL A 265 20.54 24.37 -3.51
N VAL A 266 21.73 24.97 -3.50
CA VAL A 266 22.98 24.30 -3.09
C VAL A 266 23.76 25.14 -2.10
N VAL A 267 24.46 24.47 -1.19
CA VAL A 267 25.30 25.08 -0.16
C VAL A 267 26.76 24.83 -0.50
N VAL A 268 27.57 25.89 -0.47
CA VAL A 268 29.02 25.85 -0.74
C VAL A 268 29.74 26.58 0.39
N GLY A 269 30.28 25.82 1.34
CA GLY A 269 30.82 26.41 2.57
C GLY A 269 29.73 27.13 3.36
N ASN A 270 29.81 28.46 3.44
CA ASN A 270 28.84 29.31 4.14
C ASN A 270 27.92 30.09 3.17
N GLU A 271 28.01 29.81 1.87
CA GLU A 271 27.25 30.50 0.83
C GLU A 271 26.09 29.63 0.35
N LEU A 272 24.93 30.26 0.13
CA LEU A 272 23.76 29.62 -0.47
C LEU A 272 23.59 30.12 -1.91
N PHE A 273 23.48 29.18 -2.83
CA PHE A 273 23.26 29.43 -4.24
C PHE A 273 21.88 28.92 -4.65
N CYS A 274 21.14 29.76 -5.36
CA CYS A 274 19.87 29.37 -5.99
C CYS A 274 20.05 29.34 -7.51
N LEU A 275 19.71 28.21 -8.12
CA LEU A 275 19.70 27.99 -9.56
C LEU A 275 18.25 27.75 -10.02
N ASP A 276 17.96 28.15 -11.24
CA ASP A 276 16.69 27.87 -11.91
C ASP A 276 16.95 27.05 -13.17
N ILE A 277 16.06 26.08 -13.40
CA ILE A 277 16.06 25.24 -14.59
C ILE A 277 15.17 25.92 -15.62
N GLN A 278 15.78 26.55 -16.62
CA GLN A 278 15.07 27.17 -17.75
C GLN A 278 15.68 26.69 -19.06
N ASP A 279 14.82 26.37 -20.03
CA ASP A 279 15.23 25.98 -21.39
C ASP A 279 16.32 24.90 -21.44
N SER A 280 16.19 23.89 -20.57
CA SER A 280 17.17 22.80 -20.41
C SER A 280 18.57 23.26 -19.96
N SER A 281 18.68 24.39 -19.27
CA SER A 281 19.93 24.91 -18.75
C SER A 281 19.80 25.41 -17.30
N LEU A 282 20.92 25.41 -16.58
CA LEU A 282 20.99 25.85 -15.19
C LEU A 282 21.41 27.32 -15.13
N HIS A 283 20.50 28.18 -14.69
CA HIS A 283 20.74 29.61 -14.50
C HIS A 283 20.89 29.96 -13.03
N GLN A 284 22.02 30.53 -12.65
CA GLN A 284 22.21 31.03 -11.30
C GLN A 284 21.43 32.33 -11.10
N LEU A 285 20.48 32.35 -10.17
CA LEU A 285 19.62 33.51 -9.93
C LEU A 285 20.30 34.54 -9.02
N ARG A 286 20.73 34.14 -7.82
CA ARG A 286 21.39 35.03 -6.84
C ARG A 286 22.28 34.27 -5.86
N PHE A 287 23.27 35.00 -5.36
CA PHE A 287 23.98 34.71 -4.12
C PHE A 287 23.22 35.36 -2.96
N THR A 288 23.02 34.62 -1.88
CA THR A 288 22.56 35.22 -0.62
C THR A 288 23.70 35.16 0.38
N ASP A 289 24.28 36.33 0.68
CA ASP A 289 25.22 36.48 1.78
C ASP A 289 24.43 36.49 3.10
N ASN A 290 24.61 35.44 3.90
CA ASN A 290 24.37 35.33 5.33
C ASN A 290 23.27 36.22 5.95
N GLU A 291 22.00 35.82 5.82
CA GLU A 291 20.99 35.93 6.91
C GLU A 291 19.89 34.86 6.71
N PHE A 292 20.26 33.57 6.78
CA PHE A 292 19.25 32.54 7.02
C PHE A 292 19.20 32.26 8.52
N TYR A 293 18.17 32.81 9.17
CA TYR A 293 17.75 32.34 10.49
C TYR A 293 17.40 30.86 10.37
N PHE A 294 18.30 30.01 10.85
CA PHE A 294 18.07 28.58 10.99
C PHE A 294 16.81 28.35 11.82
N PHE A 295 15.73 27.92 11.18
CA PHE A 295 14.78 27.05 11.86
C PHE A 295 15.49 25.72 12.07
N SER A 296 16.07 25.57 13.27
CA SER A 296 16.52 24.34 13.92
C SER A 296 16.83 23.16 12.99
N THR A 297 18.12 22.82 12.96
CA THR A 297 18.77 21.66 12.31
C THR A 297 18.18 20.28 12.66
N GLN A 298 17.09 20.18 13.44
CA GLN A 298 16.35 18.94 13.65
C GLN A 298 15.28 18.64 12.59
N LYS A 299 14.80 19.62 11.80
CA LYS A 299 13.67 19.38 10.86
C LYS A 299 14.04 19.00 9.43
N LEU A 300 15.26 19.23 8.97
CA LEU A 300 15.67 18.87 7.60
C LEU A 300 15.92 17.37 7.40
N GLN A 301 16.19 16.61 8.47
CA GLN A 301 16.19 15.14 8.39
C GLN A 301 14.78 14.56 8.24
N HIS A 302 13.74 15.30 8.65
CA HIS A 302 12.34 14.88 8.49
C HIS A 302 11.79 15.12 7.08
N LEU A 303 12.28 16.11 6.34
CA LEU A 303 11.82 16.40 4.97
C LEU A 303 12.37 15.41 3.93
N LYS A 304 13.39 14.62 4.25
CA LYS A 304 13.86 13.53 3.36
C LYS A 304 12.86 12.37 3.21
N TRP A 305 11.83 12.29 4.07
CA TRP A 305 10.83 11.22 4.03
C TRP A 305 9.51 11.60 3.37
N GLU A 306 9.21 12.89 3.19
CA GLU A 306 7.92 13.32 2.63
C GLU A 306 7.82 13.22 1.10
N CYS A 307 8.94 13.05 0.37
CA CYS A 307 8.92 12.90 -1.08
C CYS A 307 8.75 11.45 -1.58
N CYS A 308 8.72 10.45 -0.70
CA CYS A 308 8.52 9.04 -1.11
C CYS A 308 7.04 8.62 -1.14
N CYS A 309 6.11 9.50 -0.73
CA CYS A 309 4.69 9.22 -0.65
C CYS A 309 3.88 10.36 -1.27
N LYS A 310 3.95 10.54 -2.59
CA LYS A 310 2.88 11.14 -3.40
C LYS A 310 2.93 10.63 -4.82
#